data_AF-A0A8H7TDG9-F1
#
_entry.id   AF-A0A8H7TDG9-F1
#
_cell.length_a   1.000
_cell.length_b   1.000
_cell.length_c   1.000
_cell.angle_alpha   90.00
_cell.angle_beta   90.00
_cell.angle_gamma   90.00
#
_symmetry.space_group_name_H-M   'P 1'
#
loop_
_entity.id
_entity.type
_entity.pdbx_description
1 polymer ?
#
loop_
_entity_poly.entity_id
_entity_poly.type
_entity_poly.pdbx_seq_one_letter_code
_entity_poly.pdbx_strand_id
1 'polypeptide(L)'
;MSNEPLILGPPTNKWTYDHPTKTWDLSNSSKSKVTFPTTEGLPDTFVTIDPEKSALVVVDMQNFFLDASCMAHPNGLKAVEPTAKIVEWCRKVGIQVIWLNWGLTDTDMSTMPPSVLRGFARNLIIPPAPDKPASYTGLGSLLSPPSKGHTLFASSWNAAIYPPLAAHVSSDDIHVPKNRMSGLWNEEQPLYRMLVKKGVMCAWDAGGRV
;
A
#
# COMPACT_ATOMS: atom_id res chain seq x y z
N MET A 1 -16.56 28.74 20.58
CA MET A 1 -16.58 28.01 19.28
C MET A 1 -17.94 27.36 19.15
N SER A 2 -18.45 27.18 17.94
CA SER A 2 -19.73 26.48 17.70
C SER A 2 -19.70 25.10 18.36
N ASN A 3 -20.80 24.72 19.03
CA ASN A 3 -21.00 23.35 19.53
C ASN A 3 -21.62 22.43 18.45
N GLU A 4 -21.97 22.97 17.28
CA GLU A 4 -22.47 22.17 16.17
C GLU A 4 -21.30 21.51 15.43
N PRO A 5 -21.44 20.24 15.03
CA PRO A 5 -20.42 19.55 14.25
C PRO A 5 -20.28 20.17 12.86
N LEU A 6 -19.04 20.35 12.40
CA LEU A 6 -18.76 20.72 11.01
C LEU A 6 -19.05 19.52 10.10
N ILE A 7 -19.77 19.73 9.00
CA ILE A 7 -20.13 18.67 8.04
C ILE A 7 -19.51 19.01 6.68
N LEU A 8 -18.80 18.05 6.09
CA LEU A 8 -18.19 18.17 4.76
C LEU A 8 -18.65 17.02 3.87
N GLY A 9 -19.00 17.31 2.61
CA GLY A 9 -19.39 16.31 1.62
C GLY A 9 -20.90 16.06 1.51
N PRO A 10 -21.33 15.26 0.50
CA PRO A 10 -22.74 14.97 0.27
C PRO A 10 -23.33 14.05 1.35
N PRO A 11 -24.66 14.00 1.52
CA PRO A 11 -25.29 13.14 2.54
C PRO A 11 -24.95 11.64 2.43
N THR A 12 -24.59 11.17 1.23
CA THR A 12 -24.21 9.79 0.95
C THR A 12 -22.75 9.47 1.28
N ASN A 13 -21.91 10.48 1.47
CA ASN A 13 -20.50 10.34 1.82
C ASN A 13 -20.00 11.61 2.53
N LYS A 14 -20.47 11.82 3.76
CA LYS A 14 -20.13 13.00 4.57
C LYS A 14 -19.10 12.66 5.63
N TRP A 15 -18.23 13.61 5.93
CA TRP A 15 -17.36 13.61 7.08
C TRP A 15 -17.88 14.63 8.08
N THR A 16 -17.83 14.29 9.37
CA THR A 16 -18.23 15.22 10.43
C THR A 16 -17.08 15.45 11.38
N TYR A 17 -16.83 16.70 11.75
CA TYR A 17 -15.84 17.06 12.76
C TYR A 17 -16.52 17.55 14.03
N ASP A 18 -16.30 16.84 15.13
CA ASP A 18 -16.79 17.20 16.45
C ASP A 18 -15.77 18.08 17.18
N HIS A 19 -16.11 19.35 17.43
CA HIS A 19 -15.20 20.31 18.04
C HIS A 19 -14.78 19.95 19.48
N PRO A 20 -15.69 19.53 20.38
CA PRO A 20 -15.33 19.17 21.76
C PRO A 20 -14.37 17.99 21.85
N THR A 21 -14.60 16.92 21.08
CA THR A 21 -13.73 15.72 21.10
C THR A 21 -12.58 15.79 20.10
N LYS A 22 -12.55 16.81 19.22
CA LYS A 22 -11.61 16.95 18.09
C LYS A 22 -11.57 15.70 17.20
N THR A 23 -12.73 15.11 16.93
CA THR A 23 -12.84 13.84 16.19
C THR A 23 -13.37 14.06 14.78
N TRP A 24 -12.65 13.56 13.78
CA TRP A 24 -13.17 13.36 12.42
C TRP A 24 -13.90 12.02 12.32
N ASP A 25 -15.20 12.03 12.07
CA ASP A 25 -15.99 10.83 11.83
C ASP A 25 -16.25 10.66 10.32
N LEU A 26 -15.63 9.62 9.76
CA LEU A 26 -15.73 9.18 8.36
C LEU A 26 -16.62 7.92 8.23
N SER A 27 -17.21 7.43 9.33
CA SER A 27 -18.06 6.23 9.32
C SER A 27 -19.41 6.43 8.62
N ASN A 28 -19.74 7.66 8.21
CA ASN A 28 -20.97 8.02 7.52
C ASN A 28 -22.23 7.51 8.25
N SER A 29 -22.28 7.74 9.57
CA SER A 29 -23.37 7.31 10.46
C SER A 29 -23.52 5.79 10.63
N SER A 30 -22.47 5.00 10.32
CA SER A 30 -22.47 3.56 10.62
C SER A 30 -22.62 3.29 12.12
N LYS A 31 -23.22 2.13 12.45
CA LYS A 31 -23.29 1.63 13.83
C LYS A 31 -21.99 0.96 14.25
N SER A 32 -21.27 0.35 13.31
CA SER A 32 -19.95 -0.22 13.56
C SER A 32 -18.91 0.90 13.47
N LYS A 33 -18.19 1.15 14.56
CA LYS A 33 -17.23 2.26 14.65
C LYS A 33 -15.99 1.84 15.43
N VAL A 34 -14.83 2.26 14.93
CA VAL A 34 -13.57 2.28 15.68
C VAL A 34 -13.01 3.69 15.65
N THR A 35 -12.51 4.17 16.79
CA THR A 35 -11.87 5.49 16.92
C THR A 35 -10.42 5.31 17.34
N PHE A 36 -9.52 6.04 16.71
CA PHE A 36 -8.09 6.02 17.01
C PHE A 36 -7.46 7.42 16.89
N PRO A 37 -6.38 7.71 17.63
CA PRO A 37 -5.72 9.00 17.58
C PRO A 37 -4.90 9.17 16.30
N THR A 38 -4.69 10.40 15.87
CA THR A 38 -3.68 10.72 14.86
C THR A 38 -2.29 10.85 15.49
N THR A 39 -1.25 10.43 14.77
CA THR A 39 0.14 10.59 15.20
C THR A 39 0.77 11.90 14.73
N GLU A 40 0.12 12.57 13.77
CA GLU A 40 0.50 13.88 13.24
C GLU A 40 -0.72 14.81 13.17
N GLY A 41 -0.48 16.11 13.04
CA GLY A 41 -1.53 17.14 12.98
C GLY A 41 -1.79 17.82 14.31
N LEU A 42 -3.04 18.27 14.52
CA LEU A 42 -3.43 18.98 15.74
C LEU A 42 -3.41 18.03 16.96
N PRO A 43 -2.96 18.49 18.13
CA PRO A 43 -2.96 17.67 19.35
C PRO A 43 -4.36 17.18 19.73
N ASP A 44 -4.42 15.93 20.19
CA ASP A 44 -5.62 15.23 20.63
C ASP A 44 -6.69 15.08 19.51
N THR A 45 -6.25 14.94 18.26
CA THR A 45 -7.17 14.68 17.13
C THR A 45 -7.39 13.19 16.97
N PHE A 46 -8.65 12.82 16.73
CA PHE A 46 -9.06 11.43 16.52
C PHE A 46 -9.75 11.24 15.18
N VAL A 47 -9.73 10.01 14.69
CA VAL A 47 -10.44 9.58 13.49
C VAL A 47 -11.33 8.40 13.85
N THR A 48 -12.60 8.48 13.44
CA THR A 48 -13.58 7.41 13.56
C THR A 48 -13.92 6.87 12.17
N ILE A 49 -13.89 5.56 12.00
CA ILE A 49 -14.24 4.87 10.75
C ILE A 49 -15.16 3.69 11.03
N ASP A 50 -15.85 3.23 9.98
CA ASP A 50 -16.52 1.93 9.95
C ASP A 50 -15.51 0.86 9.50
N PRO A 51 -15.11 -0.11 10.37
CA PRO A 51 -14.15 -1.14 10.00
C PRO A 51 -14.56 -1.97 8.78
N GLU A 52 -15.84 -2.31 8.66
CA GLU A 52 -16.35 -3.20 7.60
C GLU A 52 -16.33 -2.52 6.22
N LYS A 53 -16.35 -1.18 6.21
CA LYS A 53 -16.27 -0.34 5.01
C LYS A 53 -14.90 0.31 4.85
N SER A 54 -13.90 -0.17 5.57
CA SER A 54 -12.54 0.32 5.51
C SER A 54 -11.58 -0.78 5.09
N ALA A 55 -10.49 -0.40 4.43
CA ALA A 55 -9.40 -1.31 4.11
C ALA A 55 -8.04 -0.68 4.42
N LEU A 56 -7.12 -1.51 4.89
CA LEU A 56 -5.69 -1.22 4.91
C LEU A 56 -5.07 -1.78 3.62
N VAL A 57 -4.42 -0.93 2.84
CA VAL A 57 -3.69 -1.30 1.63
C VAL A 57 -2.19 -1.23 1.93
N VAL A 58 -1.53 -2.38 2.08
CA VAL A 58 -0.08 -2.45 2.27
C VAL A 58 0.59 -2.47 0.89
N VAL A 59 1.42 -1.47 0.59
CA VAL A 59 1.93 -1.19 -0.75
C VAL A 59 3.41 -1.49 -0.86
N ASP A 60 3.80 -2.25 -1.89
CA ASP A 60 5.18 -2.46 -2.35
C ASP A 60 6.17 -2.94 -1.26
N MET A 61 5.68 -3.66 -0.25
CA MET A 61 6.51 -4.25 0.82
C MET A 61 7.12 -5.59 0.38
N GLN A 62 7.78 -5.59 -0.78
CA GLN A 62 8.37 -6.78 -1.43
C GLN A 62 9.88 -6.84 -1.26
N ASN A 63 10.44 -8.05 -1.43
CA ASN A 63 11.89 -8.30 -1.37
C ASN A 63 12.69 -7.37 -2.28
N PHE A 64 12.22 -7.10 -3.50
CA PHE A 64 12.90 -6.19 -4.42
C PHE A 64 13.17 -4.81 -3.80
N PHE A 65 12.22 -4.30 -3.01
CA PHE A 65 12.29 -2.95 -2.42
C PHE A 65 13.03 -2.91 -1.08
N LEU A 66 12.99 -4.01 -0.32
CA LEU A 66 13.44 -4.02 1.08
C LEU A 66 14.70 -4.84 1.33
N ASP A 67 15.00 -5.81 0.47
CA ASP A 67 16.21 -6.63 0.61
C ASP A 67 17.43 -5.89 0.05
N ALA A 68 18.47 -5.78 0.87
CA ALA A 68 19.70 -5.06 0.55
C ALA A 68 20.42 -5.59 -0.70
N SER A 69 20.19 -6.86 -1.05
CA SER A 69 20.76 -7.47 -2.25
C SER A 69 20.05 -7.05 -3.55
N CYS A 70 18.93 -6.32 -3.46
CA CYS A 70 18.25 -5.65 -4.55
C CYS A 70 18.36 -4.13 -4.40
N MET A 71 17.87 -3.60 -3.28
CA MET A 71 17.82 -2.16 -3.02
C MET A 71 18.18 -1.81 -1.57
N ALA A 72 18.93 -0.73 -1.40
CA ALA A 72 19.20 -0.16 -0.08
C ALA A 72 18.13 0.91 0.24
N HIS A 73 17.04 0.51 0.90
CA HIS A 73 15.90 1.40 1.16
C HIS A 73 15.63 1.59 2.67
N PRO A 74 16.40 2.44 3.36
CA PRO A 74 16.36 2.55 4.82
C PRO A 74 15.00 3.02 5.37
N ASN A 75 14.28 3.87 4.64
CA ASN A 75 12.96 4.32 5.05
C ASN A 75 11.91 3.20 4.93
N GLY A 76 12.04 2.33 3.93
CA GLY A 76 11.18 1.16 3.77
C GLY A 76 11.40 0.16 4.91
N LEU A 77 12.68 -0.09 5.26
CA LEU A 77 13.03 -0.95 6.39
C LEU A 77 12.49 -0.41 7.72
N LYS A 78 12.55 0.91 7.96
CA LYS A 78 11.94 1.54 9.15
C LYS A 78 10.42 1.40 9.19
N ALA A 79 9.75 1.26 8.05
CA ALA A 79 8.31 1.08 7.97
C ALA A 79 7.84 -0.35 8.24
N VAL A 80 8.74 -1.36 8.21
CA VAL A 80 8.39 -2.79 8.37
C VAL A 80 7.68 -3.06 9.69
N GLU A 81 8.27 -2.68 10.83
CA GLU A 81 7.68 -2.97 12.15
C GLU A 81 6.37 -2.17 12.39
N PRO A 82 6.29 -0.86 12.08
CA PRO A 82 5.01 -0.14 12.13
C PRO A 82 3.92 -0.76 11.24
N THR A 83 4.30 -1.25 10.04
CA THR A 83 3.37 -1.91 9.12
C THR A 83 2.83 -3.21 9.72
N ALA A 84 3.68 -4.03 10.34
CA ALA A 84 3.24 -5.24 11.03
C ALA A 84 2.23 -4.92 12.15
N LYS A 85 2.52 -3.91 12.97
CA LYS A 85 1.64 -3.48 14.07
C LYS A 85 0.26 -3.02 13.58
N ILE A 86 0.21 -2.24 12.50
CA ILE A 86 -1.08 -1.78 11.96
C ILE A 86 -1.85 -2.91 11.28
N VAL A 87 -1.18 -3.85 10.61
CA VAL A 87 -1.81 -5.06 10.06
C VAL A 87 -2.50 -5.86 11.17
N GLU A 88 -1.81 -6.11 12.28
CA GLU A 88 -2.37 -6.83 13.44
C GLU A 88 -3.54 -6.08 14.08
N TRP A 89 -3.41 -4.77 14.24
CA TRP A 89 -4.49 -3.93 14.78
C TRP A 89 -5.72 -3.93 13.86
N CYS A 90 -5.53 -3.74 12.56
CA CYS A 90 -6.61 -3.76 11.56
C CYS A 90 -7.42 -5.06 11.64
N ARG A 91 -6.74 -6.21 11.75
CA ARG A 91 -7.43 -7.50 11.92
C ARG A 91 -8.23 -7.58 13.21
N LYS A 92 -7.64 -7.12 14.33
CA LYS A 92 -8.33 -7.12 15.63
C LYS A 92 -9.64 -6.32 15.58
N VAL A 93 -9.69 -5.24 14.80
CA VAL A 93 -10.87 -4.37 14.69
C VAL A 93 -11.75 -4.68 13.48
N GLY A 94 -11.42 -5.69 12.68
CA GLY A 94 -12.23 -6.14 11.54
C GLY A 94 -12.03 -5.36 10.23
N ILE A 95 -10.93 -4.62 10.08
CA ILE A 95 -10.56 -3.94 8.83
C ILE A 95 -9.92 -4.95 7.86
N GLN A 96 -10.38 -4.94 6.60
CA GLN A 96 -9.79 -5.79 5.55
C GLN A 96 -8.35 -5.35 5.24
N VAL A 97 -7.41 -6.31 5.30
CA VAL A 97 -6.03 -6.10 4.85
C VAL A 97 -5.90 -6.52 3.38
N ILE A 98 -5.28 -5.66 2.57
CA ILE A 98 -5.01 -5.85 1.14
C ILE A 98 -3.52 -5.62 0.88
N TRP A 99 -2.83 -6.59 0.31
CA TRP A 99 -1.45 -6.47 -0.14
C TRP A 99 -1.41 -6.08 -1.61
N LEU A 100 -1.05 -4.83 -1.89
CA LEU A 100 -0.90 -4.28 -3.23
C LEU A 100 0.57 -4.29 -3.63
N ASN A 101 0.95 -5.22 -4.49
CA ASN A 101 2.36 -5.47 -4.81
C ASN A 101 2.55 -5.59 -6.31
N TRP A 102 3.73 -5.26 -6.81
CA TRP A 102 4.06 -5.55 -8.19
C TRP A 102 4.00 -7.06 -8.48
N GLY A 103 3.39 -7.43 -9.60
CA GLY A 103 3.28 -8.82 -10.01
C GLY A 103 3.06 -8.88 -11.52
N LEU A 104 4.14 -8.71 -12.27
CA LEU A 104 4.10 -8.65 -13.72
C LEU A 104 3.90 -10.02 -14.35
N THR A 105 3.21 -10.02 -15.47
CA THR A 105 3.05 -11.15 -16.38
C THR A 105 3.67 -10.83 -17.74
N ASP A 106 3.82 -11.84 -18.59
CA ASP A 106 4.26 -11.63 -19.98
C ASP A 106 3.31 -10.69 -20.75
N THR A 107 2.01 -10.75 -20.46
CA THR A 107 1.01 -9.87 -21.07
C THR A 107 1.24 -8.41 -20.65
N ASP A 108 1.56 -8.17 -19.38
CA ASP A 108 1.89 -6.82 -18.90
C ASP A 108 3.11 -6.25 -19.62
N MET A 109 4.15 -7.08 -19.81
CA MET A 109 5.37 -6.66 -20.50
C MET A 109 5.13 -6.34 -21.97
N SER A 110 4.26 -7.09 -22.65
CA SER A 110 3.92 -6.83 -24.06
C SER A 110 3.18 -5.51 -24.30
N THR A 111 2.54 -4.97 -23.27
CA THR A 111 1.70 -3.75 -23.36
C THR A 111 2.24 -2.60 -22.50
N MET A 112 3.41 -2.75 -21.87
CA MET A 112 3.92 -1.78 -20.92
C MET A 112 4.36 -0.47 -21.59
N PRO A 113 3.85 0.70 -21.16
CA PRO A 113 4.30 1.98 -21.70
C PRO A 113 5.80 2.21 -21.46
N PRO A 114 6.53 2.79 -22.43
CA PRO A 114 7.95 3.10 -22.27
C PRO A 114 8.26 3.99 -21.07
N SER A 115 7.34 4.88 -20.68
CA SER A 115 7.50 5.73 -19.51
C SER A 115 7.59 4.94 -18.19
N VAL A 116 6.87 3.82 -18.09
CA VAL A 116 6.92 2.94 -16.92
C VAL A 116 8.22 2.15 -16.91
N LEU A 117 8.59 1.56 -18.05
CA LEU A 117 9.86 0.84 -18.20
C LEU A 117 11.06 1.74 -17.86
N ARG A 118 11.05 2.99 -18.33
CA ARG A 118 12.08 3.99 -18.05
C ARG A 118 12.27 4.21 -16.55
N GLY A 119 11.20 4.18 -15.76
CA GLY A 119 11.26 4.35 -14.30
C GLY A 119 12.17 3.34 -13.60
N PHE A 120 12.25 2.13 -14.14
CA PHE A 120 13.08 1.03 -13.60
C PHE A 120 14.36 0.77 -14.41
N ALA A 121 14.62 1.55 -15.45
CA ALA A 121 15.77 1.41 -16.34
C ALA A 121 16.82 2.52 -16.12
N ARG A 122 16.70 3.33 -15.07
CA ARG A 122 17.59 4.49 -14.85
C ARG A 122 19.07 4.10 -14.85
N ASN A 123 19.42 2.98 -14.22
CA ASN A 123 20.81 2.52 -14.15
C ASN A 123 21.36 1.96 -15.47
N LEU A 124 20.49 1.63 -16.43
CA LEU A 124 20.89 1.24 -17.79
C LEU A 124 21.32 2.47 -18.61
N ILE A 125 20.88 3.66 -18.21
CA ILE A 125 21.21 4.93 -18.87
C ILE A 125 22.38 5.62 -18.15
N ILE A 126 22.36 5.60 -16.81
CA ILE A 126 23.36 6.23 -15.96
C ILE A 126 23.94 5.15 -15.04
N PRO A 127 25.19 4.71 -15.23
CA PRO A 127 25.80 3.70 -14.39
C PRO A 127 25.70 4.07 -12.90
N PRO A 128 25.34 3.13 -12.00
CA PRO A 128 25.30 3.40 -10.58
C PRO A 128 26.72 3.69 -10.06
N ALA A 129 26.80 4.39 -8.92
CA ALA A 129 28.07 4.54 -8.21
C ALA A 129 28.68 3.15 -7.88
N PRO A 130 30.02 3.01 -7.82
CA PRO A 130 30.69 1.70 -7.67
C PRO A 130 30.27 0.88 -6.45
N ASP A 131 29.72 1.52 -5.43
CA ASP A 131 29.32 0.97 -4.15
C ASP A 131 27.80 0.72 -4.02
N LYS A 132 27.01 1.03 -5.05
CA LYS A 132 25.56 0.85 -5.04
C LYS A 132 25.16 -0.43 -5.79
N PRO A 133 24.22 -1.22 -5.25
CA PRO A 133 23.67 -2.34 -6.00
C PRO A 133 23.11 -1.83 -7.34
N ALA A 134 23.26 -2.64 -8.40
CA ALA A 134 22.60 -2.40 -9.66
C ALA A 134 21.10 -2.74 -9.53
N SER A 135 20.39 -1.96 -8.71
CA SER A 135 19.00 -2.14 -8.34
C SER A 135 18.03 -2.06 -9.51
N TYR A 136 18.42 -1.35 -10.56
CA TYR A 136 17.58 -1.01 -11.71
C TYR A 136 18.10 -1.68 -12.98
N THR A 137 17.93 -3.00 -13.05
CA THR A 137 18.21 -3.80 -14.25
C THR A 137 17.07 -3.73 -15.29
N GLY A 138 15.99 -2.99 -14.98
CA GLY A 138 14.78 -2.90 -15.81
C GLY A 138 13.69 -3.89 -15.38
N LEU A 139 12.42 -3.50 -15.53
CA LEU A 139 11.29 -4.43 -15.30
C LEU A 139 11.42 -5.66 -16.21
N GLY A 140 11.15 -6.83 -15.64
CA GLY A 140 11.24 -8.10 -16.36
C GLY A 140 12.65 -8.62 -16.63
N SER A 141 13.71 -7.89 -16.26
CA SER A 141 15.09 -8.38 -16.37
C SER A 141 15.38 -9.49 -15.35
N LEU A 142 16.21 -10.48 -15.71
CA LEU A 142 16.62 -11.54 -14.79
C LEU A 142 17.59 -11.00 -13.74
N LEU A 143 17.24 -11.12 -12.46
CA LEU A 143 18.09 -10.68 -11.37
C LEU A 143 19.25 -11.65 -11.13
N SER A 144 20.34 -11.14 -10.53
CA SER A 144 21.45 -11.94 -10.06
C SER A 144 21.40 -12.14 -8.53
N PRO A 145 21.56 -13.39 -8.03
CA PRO A 145 21.63 -14.64 -8.79
C PRO A 145 20.29 -14.99 -9.48
N PRO A 146 20.28 -15.80 -10.57
CA PRO A 146 19.07 -16.18 -11.31
C PRO A 146 17.95 -16.79 -10.46
N SER A 147 18.27 -17.36 -9.31
CA SER A 147 17.29 -17.89 -8.35
C SER A 147 16.33 -16.81 -7.81
N LYS A 148 16.67 -15.52 -7.92
CA LYS A 148 15.77 -14.41 -7.57
C LYS A 148 14.66 -14.17 -8.60
N GLY A 149 14.77 -14.74 -9.80
CA GLY A 149 13.81 -14.63 -10.88
C GLY A 149 13.84 -13.28 -11.62
N HIS A 150 12.85 -13.08 -12.48
CA HIS A 150 12.68 -11.84 -13.24
C HIS A 150 12.14 -10.71 -12.35
N THR A 151 12.65 -9.50 -12.57
CA THR A 151 12.35 -8.30 -11.80
C THR A 151 10.86 -8.01 -11.79
N LEU A 152 10.27 -8.06 -10.60
CA LEU A 152 8.88 -7.79 -10.26
C LEU A 152 7.85 -8.67 -10.98
N PHE A 153 8.28 -9.83 -11.52
CA PHE A 153 7.37 -10.83 -12.09
C PHE A 153 6.62 -11.59 -11.00
N ALA A 154 5.35 -11.91 -11.26
CA ALA A 154 4.52 -12.69 -10.37
C ALA A 154 5.21 -14.02 -10.00
N SER A 155 5.05 -14.44 -8.74
CA SER A 155 5.65 -15.66 -8.18
C SER A 155 7.20 -15.71 -8.17
N SER A 156 7.90 -14.62 -8.49
CA SER A 156 9.35 -14.53 -8.28
C SER A 156 9.66 -14.22 -6.81
N TRP A 157 10.86 -14.60 -6.35
CA TRP A 157 11.32 -14.26 -4.99
C TRP A 157 11.29 -12.75 -4.75
N ASN A 158 11.75 -11.96 -5.71
CA ASN A 158 11.84 -10.51 -5.56
C ASN A 158 10.45 -9.83 -5.50
N ALA A 159 9.43 -10.46 -6.07
CA ALA A 159 8.04 -10.02 -5.96
C ALA A 159 7.29 -10.59 -4.73
N ALA A 160 7.91 -11.46 -3.94
CA ALA A 160 7.29 -11.94 -2.70
C ALA A 160 7.29 -10.83 -1.63
N ILE A 161 6.31 -10.88 -0.72
CA ILE A 161 6.26 -10.03 0.47
C ILE A 161 7.54 -10.26 1.29
N TYR A 162 8.12 -9.17 1.79
CA TYR A 162 9.36 -9.22 2.56
C TYR A 162 9.20 -10.11 3.81
N PRO A 163 10.12 -11.06 4.09
CA PRO A 163 9.91 -12.14 5.06
C PRO A 163 9.42 -11.71 6.45
N PRO A 164 9.95 -10.62 7.05
CA PRO A 164 9.42 -10.13 8.33
C PRO A 164 7.94 -9.77 8.28
N LEU A 165 7.42 -9.25 7.16
CA LEU A 165 5.99 -8.97 6.97
C LEU A 165 5.20 -10.19 6.52
N ALA A 166 5.83 -11.10 5.77
CA ALA A 166 5.20 -12.34 5.33
C ALA A 166 4.75 -13.20 6.53
N ALA A 167 5.47 -13.13 7.66
CA ALA A 167 5.08 -13.78 8.91
C ALA A 167 3.75 -13.27 9.49
N HIS A 168 3.32 -12.06 9.11
CA HIS A 168 2.05 -11.47 9.50
C HIS A 168 1.00 -11.59 8.39
N VAL A 169 1.20 -12.32 7.30
CA VAL A 169 0.15 -12.53 6.28
C VAL A 169 -0.86 -13.56 6.79
N SER A 170 -2.16 -13.29 6.56
CA SER A 170 -3.25 -14.22 6.89
C SER A 170 -3.92 -14.74 5.61
N SER A 171 -4.56 -15.91 5.70
CA SER A 171 -5.36 -16.47 4.60
C SER A 171 -6.55 -15.59 4.20
N ASP A 172 -7.01 -14.72 5.11
CA ASP A 172 -8.13 -13.80 4.87
C ASP A 172 -7.70 -12.49 4.20
N ASP A 173 -6.39 -12.28 4.05
CA ASP A 173 -5.87 -11.12 3.35
C ASP A 173 -6.09 -11.25 1.84
N ILE A 174 -6.23 -10.11 1.17
CA ILE A 174 -6.36 -10.07 -0.28
C ILE A 174 -5.03 -9.67 -0.89
N HIS A 175 -4.56 -10.44 -1.86
CA HIS A 175 -3.36 -10.12 -2.63
C HIS A 175 -3.76 -9.58 -4.00
N VAL A 176 -3.34 -8.36 -4.29
CA VAL A 176 -3.62 -7.69 -5.56
C VAL A 176 -2.31 -7.40 -6.29
N PRO A 177 -2.05 -8.06 -7.42
CA PRO A 177 -0.92 -7.67 -8.26
C PRO A 177 -1.23 -6.33 -8.95
N LYS A 178 -0.22 -5.47 -9.05
CA LYS A 178 -0.23 -4.28 -9.92
C LYS A 178 0.89 -4.34 -10.95
N ASN A 179 0.66 -3.66 -12.06
CA ASN A 179 1.59 -3.58 -13.19
C ASN A 179 2.02 -2.12 -13.50
N ARG A 180 1.69 -1.18 -12.61
CA ARG A 180 2.05 0.24 -12.68
C ARG A 180 2.48 0.74 -11.29
N MET A 181 3.00 1.97 -11.25
CA MET A 181 3.37 2.62 -9.98
C MET A 181 2.19 2.66 -9.00
N SER A 182 1.02 3.12 -9.47
CA SER A 182 -0.24 3.12 -8.71
C SER A 182 -1.08 1.89 -9.03
N GLY A 183 -1.80 1.35 -8.04
CA GLY A 183 -2.83 0.31 -8.25
C GLY A 183 -4.22 0.83 -8.62
N LEU A 184 -4.40 2.16 -8.65
CA LEU A 184 -5.69 2.84 -8.91
C LEU A 184 -5.63 3.77 -10.12
N TRP A 185 -4.77 3.46 -11.09
CA TRP A 185 -4.57 4.32 -12.27
C TRP A 185 -5.73 4.27 -13.29
N ASN A 186 -6.64 3.30 -13.16
CA ASN A 186 -7.94 3.28 -13.84
C ASN A 186 -8.92 2.35 -13.10
N GLU A 187 -10.18 2.34 -13.53
CA GLU A 187 -11.25 1.54 -12.91
C GLU A 187 -11.18 0.04 -13.24
N GLU A 188 -10.43 -0.33 -14.27
CA GLU A 188 -10.27 -1.73 -14.66
C GLU A 188 -9.30 -2.47 -13.73
N GLN A 189 -8.51 -1.75 -12.93
CA GLN A 189 -7.51 -2.35 -12.06
C GLN A 189 -8.13 -3.26 -11.00
N PRO A 190 -7.49 -4.40 -10.67
CA PRO A 190 -8.06 -5.34 -9.70
C PRO A 190 -8.31 -4.73 -8.32
N LEU A 191 -7.45 -3.79 -7.88
CA LEU A 191 -7.65 -3.09 -6.61
C LEU A 191 -8.93 -2.24 -6.63
N TYR A 192 -9.13 -1.42 -7.67
CA TYR A 192 -10.33 -0.59 -7.81
C TYR A 192 -11.59 -1.46 -7.78
N ARG A 193 -11.63 -2.50 -8.62
CA ARG A 193 -12.78 -3.42 -8.69
C ARG A 193 -13.05 -4.08 -7.35
N MET A 194 -12.00 -4.41 -6.60
CA MET A 194 -12.14 -5.02 -5.28
C MET A 194 -12.70 -4.05 -4.24
N LEU A 195 -12.15 -2.83 -4.17
CA LEU A 195 -12.65 -1.81 -3.25
C LEU A 195 -14.14 -1.51 -3.51
N VAL A 196 -14.53 -1.35 -4.78
CA VAL A 196 -15.93 -1.16 -5.18
C VAL A 196 -16.79 -2.36 -4.81
N LYS A 197 -16.36 -3.59 -5.14
CA LYS A 197 -17.12 -4.81 -4.83
C LYS A 197 -17.37 -5.01 -3.34
N LYS A 198 -16.42 -4.62 -2.48
CA LYS A 198 -16.54 -4.69 -1.02
C LYS A 198 -17.25 -3.49 -0.40
N GLY A 199 -17.57 -2.45 -1.18
CA GLY A 199 -18.16 -1.22 -0.65
C GLY A 199 -17.20 -0.48 0.30
N VAL A 200 -15.89 -0.57 0.05
CA VAL A 200 -14.90 0.17 0.83
C VAL A 200 -15.05 1.66 0.54
N MET A 201 -15.25 2.45 1.59
CA MET A 201 -15.39 3.91 1.53
C MET A 201 -14.13 4.63 2.03
N CYS A 202 -13.32 3.96 2.84
CA CYS A 202 -12.06 4.50 3.35
C CYS A 202 -10.92 3.51 3.11
N ALA A 203 -9.88 3.95 2.40
CA ALA A 203 -8.67 3.17 2.18
C ALA A 203 -7.47 3.93 2.72
N TRP A 204 -6.61 3.22 3.46
CA TRP A 204 -5.39 3.77 4.05
C TRP A 204 -4.20 3.00 3.51
N ASP A 205 -3.11 3.68 3.19
CA ASP A 205 -1.89 3.04 2.72
C ASP A 205 -0.87 2.86 3.85
N ALA A 206 -0.18 1.74 3.84
CA ALA A 206 1.03 1.51 4.61
C ALA A 206 2.14 1.03 3.67
N GLY A 207 3.29 1.70 3.70
CA GLY A 207 4.42 1.37 2.86
C GLY A 207 5.56 2.37 3.03
N GLY A 208 6.76 1.99 2.60
CA GLY A 208 7.84 2.97 2.45
C GLY A 208 7.58 3.82 1.21
N ARG A 209 7.70 5.16 1.30
CA ARG A 209 7.85 5.99 0.10
C ARG A 209 9.11 5.53 -0.64
N VAL A 210 8.94 4.77 -1.72
CA VAL A 210 9.99 4.43 -2.70
C VAL A 210 10.25 5.59 -3.64
#